data_AF-E4Z0B5-F1
#
_entry.id   AF-E4Z0B5-F1
#
_cell.length_a   1.000
_cell.length_b   1.000
_cell.length_c   1.000
_cell.angle_alpha   90.00
_cell.angle_beta   90.00
_cell.angle_gamma   90.00
#
_symmetry.space_group_name_H-M   'P 1'
#
loop_
_entity.id
_entity.type
_entity.pdbx_description
1 polymer ?
#
loop_
_entity_poly.entity_id
_entity_poly.type
_entity_poly.pdbx_seq_one_letter_code
_entity_poly.pdbx_strand_id
1 'polypeptide(L)'
;MRFTQHLKRLPPPFYPGKPGEGAPVGRYIKNVSLPYSPDHRTPKEETGGYGEHADYMRARVIADERRRSWARFGSLKSKVSVRDLFPSETEYTEELEAEKRWWPELETMKKELHRIESQKASDEAMRQKQIAAAMSQMPKWMNIYKGKTPVKDRTPGIRQKLILEKKKSNADYVVQSLTNEEAIIDLVGKKLDPRSMEYKQYVAKMQLDQKNQKKRKAALKKRGQSTVED
;
A
#
# COMPACT_ATOMS: atom_id res chain seq x y z
N MET A 1 26.47 11.04 -2.25
CA MET A 1 27.65 10.24 -2.63
C MET A 1 28.77 11.19 -3.06
N ARG A 2 29.84 11.33 -2.27
CA ARG A 2 31.03 12.12 -2.63
C ARG A 2 32.14 11.15 -3.05
N PHE A 3 32.32 10.95 -4.35
CA PHE A 3 33.24 9.95 -4.94
C PHE A 3 34.65 10.49 -5.25
N THR A 4 35.15 11.51 -4.54
CA THR A 4 36.38 12.22 -4.98
C THR A 4 37.52 12.34 -3.97
N GLN A 5 37.46 11.74 -2.77
CA GLN A 5 38.55 11.88 -1.78
C GLN A 5 39.61 10.76 -1.76
N HIS A 6 39.42 9.65 -2.50
CA HIS A 6 40.37 8.53 -2.51
C HIS A 6 40.80 8.12 -3.92
N LEU A 7 41.07 9.11 -4.79
CA LEU A 7 41.98 8.88 -5.90
C LEU A 7 43.38 8.68 -5.31
N LYS A 8 43.71 7.42 -4.99
CA LYS A 8 45.09 6.95 -4.95
C LYS A 8 45.76 7.53 -6.18
N ARG A 9 46.79 8.36 -6.01
CA ARG A 9 47.56 8.94 -7.11
C ARG A 9 48.12 7.77 -7.94
N LEU A 10 47.41 7.38 -8.99
CA LEU A 10 48.04 6.67 -10.09
C LEU A 10 49.18 7.59 -10.56
N PRO A 11 50.38 7.05 -10.81
CA PRO A 11 51.46 7.88 -11.36
C PRO A 11 50.91 8.58 -12.62
N PRO A 12 51.18 9.88 -12.80
CA PRO A 12 50.65 10.61 -13.94
C PRO A 12 51.08 9.90 -15.23
N PRO A 13 50.18 9.83 -16.24
CA PRO A 13 50.54 9.22 -17.52
C PRO A 13 51.77 9.93 -18.09
N PHE A 14 52.74 9.13 -18.56
CA PHE A 14 53.92 9.64 -19.24
C PHE A 14 53.46 10.34 -20.53
N TYR A 15 53.53 11.67 -20.55
CA TYR A 15 53.47 12.43 -21.79
C TYR A 15 54.90 12.52 -22.34
N PRO A 16 55.25 11.83 -23.44
CA PRO A 16 56.48 12.15 -24.14
C PRO A 16 56.33 13.58 -24.69
N GLY A 17 57.15 14.50 -24.20
CA GLY A 17 57.18 15.87 -24.68
C GLY A 17 57.49 15.91 -26.18
N LYS A 18 56.97 16.93 -26.89
CA LYS A 18 57.28 17.15 -28.30
C LYS A 18 58.78 17.45 -28.46
N PRO A 19 59.45 16.99 -29.54
CA PRO A 19 60.87 17.22 -29.73
C PRO A 19 61.15 18.73 -29.89
N GLY A 20 61.87 19.32 -28.93
CA GLY A 20 62.28 20.73 -28.93
C GLY A 20 62.05 21.46 -27.60
N GLU A 21 61.13 20.97 -26.76
CA GLU A 21 61.02 21.42 -25.37
C GLU A 21 61.90 20.51 -24.51
N GLY A 22 62.79 21.11 -23.70
CA GLY A 22 63.80 20.39 -22.91
C GLY A 22 63.23 19.17 -22.19
N ALA A 23 64.06 18.12 -22.08
CA ALA A 23 63.67 16.82 -21.55
C ALA A 23 62.77 16.99 -20.30
N PRO A 24 61.53 16.46 -20.30
CA PRO A 24 60.69 16.56 -19.12
C PRO A 24 61.47 15.91 -17.99
N VAL A 25 61.71 16.67 -16.91
CA VAL A 25 62.26 16.14 -15.66
C VAL A 25 61.17 15.29 -15.01
N GLY A 26 60.83 14.18 -15.68
CA GLY A 26 60.10 13.09 -15.09
C GLY A 26 60.99 12.57 -13.99
N ARG A 27 60.68 12.95 -12.75
CA ARG A 27 61.33 12.36 -11.58
C ARG A 27 61.15 10.86 -11.74
N TYR A 28 62.24 10.15 -12.01
CA TYR A 28 62.28 8.70 -11.98
C TYR A 28 62.01 8.31 -10.53
N ILE A 29 60.73 8.16 -10.16
CA ILE A 29 60.37 7.61 -8.86
C ILE A 29 60.77 6.14 -8.97
N LYS A 30 62.01 5.83 -8.57
CA LYS A 30 62.47 4.46 -8.44
C LYS A 30 61.42 3.75 -7.60
N ASN A 31 60.83 2.67 -8.13
CA ASN A 31 59.94 1.81 -7.37
C ASN A 31 60.60 1.55 -6.02
N VAL A 32 59.91 1.91 -4.94
CA VAL A 32 60.46 1.77 -3.57
C VAL A 32 60.83 0.31 -3.40
N SER A 33 62.14 0.04 -3.40
CA SER A 33 62.69 -1.32 -3.34
C SER A 33 62.73 -1.86 -1.90
N LEU A 34 62.41 -0.99 -0.95
CA LEU A 34 62.40 -1.29 0.48
C LEU A 34 60.96 -1.63 0.91
N PRO A 35 60.77 -2.72 1.66
CA PRO A 35 59.46 -3.06 2.22
C PRO A 35 59.05 -2.00 3.25
N TYR A 36 57.87 -1.42 3.06
CA TYR A 36 57.21 -0.64 4.11
C TYR A 36 56.42 -1.62 4.99
N SER A 37 56.82 -1.74 6.25
CA SER A 37 56.13 -2.55 7.24
C SER A 37 55.83 -1.66 8.45
N PRO A 38 54.62 -1.11 8.57
CA PRO A 38 54.29 -0.27 9.71
C PRO A 38 54.32 -1.11 11.00
N ASP A 39 54.64 -0.43 12.10
CA ASP A 39 54.68 -0.98 13.45
C ASP A 39 53.69 -0.22 14.35
N HIS A 40 53.43 -0.74 15.56
CA HIS A 40 52.61 -0.06 16.56
C HIS A 40 53.16 1.32 16.96
N ARG A 41 54.44 1.59 16.65
CA ARG A 41 55.14 2.87 16.86
C ARG A 41 54.95 3.86 15.71
N THR A 42 54.42 3.46 14.56
CA THR A 42 54.16 4.36 13.43
C THR A 42 53.08 5.38 13.84
N PRO A 43 53.25 6.69 13.62
CA PRO A 43 52.31 7.70 14.11
C PRO A 43 50.85 7.43 13.70
N LYS A 44 49.89 7.62 14.63
CA LYS A 44 48.44 7.40 14.40
C LYS A 44 47.88 8.24 13.23
N GLU A 45 48.56 9.33 12.88
CA GLU A 45 48.23 10.22 11.77
C GLU A 45 48.34 9.56 10.39
N GLU A 46 49.26 8.60 10.21
CA GLU A 46 49.44 7.90 8.93
C GLU A 46 48.41 6.77 8.74
N THR A 47 47.79 6.30 9.83
CA THR A 47 47.02 5.05 9.86
C THR A 47 45.55 5.18 10.28
N GLY A 48 45.03 6.39 10.50
CA GLY A 48 43.56 6.61 10.55
C GLY A 48 42.90 7.05 11.86
N GLY A 49 43.51 7.99 12.62
CA GLY A 49 42.79 8.77 13.64
C GLY A 49 42.83 8.21 15.08
N TYR A 50 42.05 8.83 15.98
CA TYR A 50 42.07 8.58 17.43
C TYR A 50 40.77 7.91 17.94
N GLY A 51 40.88 6.92 18.84
CA GLY A 51 39.75 6.22 19.50
C GLY A 51 39.89 4.68 19.48
N GLU A 52 39.13 3.94 20.31
CA GLU A 52 39.22 2.46 20.40
C GLU A 52 38.90 1.76 19.08
N HIS A 53 37.86 2.22 18.36
CA HIS A 53 37.54 1.70 17.03
C HIS A 53 38.62 2.04 15.99
N ALA A 54 39.24 3.22 16.10
CA ALA A 54 40.35 3.62 15.22
C ALA A 54 41.60 2.79 15.51
N ASP A 55 41.85 2.43 16.76
CA ASP A 55 42.95 1.57 17.17
C ASP A 55 42.76 0.12 16.66
N TYR A 56 41.53 -0.40 16.68
CA TYR A 56 41.19 -1.67 16.02
C TYR A 56 41.42 -1.62 14.50
N MET A 57 40.87 -0.61 13.82
CA MET A 57 41.05 -0.44 12.37
C MET A 57 42.53 -0.26 11.98
N ARG A 58 43.31 0.42 12.83
CA ARG A 58 44.74 0.60 12.66
C ARG A 58 45.50 -0.72 12.79
N ALA A 59 45.19 -1.54 13.79
CA ALA A 59 45.81 -2.86 13.94
C ALA A 59 45.58 -3.74 12.70
N ARG A 60 44.35 -3.71 12.16
CA ARG A 60 44.00 -4.41 10.93
C ARG A 60 44.77 -3.90 9.70
N VAL A 61 44.86 -2.58 9.52
CA VAL A 61 45.64 -1.98 8.43
C VAL A 61 47.11 -2.36 8.51
N ILE A 62 47.70 -2.33 9.71
CA ILE A 62 49.08 -2.75 9.97
C ILE A 62 49.28 -4.22 9.60
N ALA A 63 48.37 -5.11 10.01
CA ALA A 63 48.42 -6.53 9.67
C ALA A 63 48.34 -6.75 8.14
N ASP A 64 47.44 -6.05 7.44
CA ASP A 64 47.30 -6.14 5.99
C ASP A 64 48.54 -5.64 5.24
N GLU A 65 49.16 -4.55 5.70
CA GLU A 65 50.39 -4.05 5.11
C GLU A 65 51.58 -4.97 5.36
N ARG A 66 51.68 -5.58 6.55
CA ARG A 66 52.66 -6.63 6.86
C ARG A 66 52.47 -7.85 5.96
N ARG A 67 51.24 -8.32 5.77
CA ARG A 67 50.93 -9.43 4.84
C ARG A 67 51.32 -9.10 3.41
N ARG A 68 51.02 -7.88 2.93
CA ARG A 68 51.40 -7.41 1.58
C ARG A 68 52.92 -7.32 1.42
N SER A 69 53.61 -6.80 2.43
CA SER A 69 55.08 -6.69 2.40
C SER A 69 55.75 -8.06 2.44
N TRP A 70 55.22 -9.00 3.22
CA TRP A 70 55.69 -10.38 3.20
C TRP A 70 55.43 -11.06 1.84
N ALA A 71 54.22 -10.92 1.28
CA ALA A 71 53.88 -11.51 -0.02
C ALA A 71 54.74 -10.96 -1.18
N ARG A 72 55.10 -9.67 -1.13
CA ARG A 72 55.89 -9.02 -2.19
C ARG A 72 57.40 -9.24 -2.07
N PHE A 73 57.94 -9.25 -0.86
CA PHE A 73 59.38 -9.23 -0.63
C PHE A 73 59.92 -10.49 0.06
N GLY A 74 59.05 -11.39 0.49
CA GLY A 74 59.38 -12.59 1.23
C GLY A 74 59.85 -12.31 2.66
N SER A 75 60.16 -13.37 3.40
CA SER A 75 60.54 -13.28 4.82
C SER A 75 61.86 -12.51 5.04
N LEU A 76 62.87 -12.75 4.19
CA LEU A 76 64.23 -12.19 4.36
C LEU A 76 64.28 -10.66 4.30
N LYS A 77 63.50 -10.04 3.41
CA LYS A 77 63.51 -8.58 3.22
C LYS A 77 62.48 -7.87 4.09
N SER A 78 61.29 -8.45 4.27
CA SER A 78 60.20 -7.82 5.02
C SER A 78 60.40 -7.85 6.54
N LYS A 79 61.20 -8.79 7.06
CA LYS A 79 61.39 -9.03 8.51
C LYS A 79 60.08 -9.32 9.26
N VAL A 80 59.00 -9.66 8.54
CA VAL A 80 57.72 -10.04 9.11
C VAL A 80 57.76 -11.51 9.52
N SER A 81 57.36 -11.80 10.76
CA SER A 81 57.21 -13.17 11.26
C SER A 81 56.05 -13.86 10.55
N VAL A 82 56.22 -15.15 10.23
CA VAL A 82 55.16 -15.95 9.58
C VAL A 82 53.94 -16.09 10.48
N ARG A 83 54.13 -16.11 11.81
CA ARG A 83 53.02 -16.23 12.77
C ARG A 83 52.08 -15.03 12.72
N ASP A 84 52.64 -13.83 12.50
CA ASP A 84 51.89 -12.57 12.47
C ASP A 84 51.03 -12.43 11.20
N LEU A 85 51.18 -13.35 10.22
CA LEU A 85 50.37 -13.37 9.02
C LEU A 85 48.99 -13.98 9.26
N PHE A 86 48.89 -14.89 10.21
CA PHE A 86 47.65 -15.58 10.55
C PHE A 86 46.82 -14.73 11.51
N PRO A 87 45.48 -14.81 11.45
CA PRO A 87 44.62 -14.21 12.47
C PRO A 87 44.98 -14.70 13.86
N SER A 88 44.70 -13.88 14.87
CA SER A 88 44.81 -14.33 16.25
C SER A 88 43.75 -15.39 16.57
N GLU A 89 43.94 -16.15 17.65
CA GLU A 89 42.96 -17.16 18.07
C GLU A 89 41.58 -16.54 18.34
N THR A 90 41.55 -15.33 18.90
CA THR A 90 40.30 -14.60 19.16
C THR A 90 39.62 -14.17 17.86
N GLU A 91 40.37 -13.60 16.91
CA GLU A 91 39.85 -13.24 15.59
C GLU A 91 39.31 -14.47 14.85
N TYR A 92 40.03 -15.59 14.93
CA TYR A 92 39.59 -16.86 14.33
C TYR A 92 38.27 -17.36 14.94
N THR A 93 38.11 -17.31 16.27
CA THR A 93 36.84 -17.71 16.90
C THR A 93 35.67 -16.80 16.52
N GLU A 94 35.90 -15.50 16.44
CA GLU A 94 34.89 -14.52 16.03
C GLU A 94 34.48 -14.72 14.56
N GLU A 95 35.46 -14.93 13.67
CA GLU A 95 35.21 -15.23 12.27
C GLU A 95 34.48 -16.57 12.08
N LEU A 96 34.83 -17.59 12.87
CA LEU A 96 34.16 -18.89 12.84
C LEU A 96 32.70 -18.82 13.32
N GLU A 97 32.43 -18.04 14.38
CA GLU A 97 31.07 -17.79 14.86
C GLU A 97 30.25 -16.99 13.84
N ALA A 98 30.87 -15.97 13.23
CA ALA A 98 30.25 -15.23 12.15
C ALA A 98 29.97 -16.14 10.95
N GLU A 99 30.89 -17.02 10.58
CA GLU A 99 30.71 -17.97 9.48
C GLU A 99 29.51 -18.88 9.74
N LYS A 100 29.42 -19.50 10.91
CA LYS A 100 28.27 -20.35 11.28
C LYS A 100 26.94 -19.61 11.23
N ARG A 101 26.94 -18.31 11.56
CA ARG A 101 25.74 -17.47 11.57
C ARG A 101 25.29 -17.09 10.16
N TRP A 102 26.21 -16.66 9.31
CA TRP A 102 25.89 -16.14 7.97
C TRP A 102 25.88 -17.22 6.89
N TRP A 103 26.65 -18.28 7.09
CA TRP A 103 26.85 -19.40 6.17
C TRP A 103 26.46 -20.70 6.87
N PRO A 104 25.14 -20.93 7.04
CA PRO A 104 24.66 -22.13 7.70
C PRO A 104 25.02 -23.38 6.91
N GLU A 105 25.05 -24.54 7.58
CA GLU A 105 25.40 -25.81 6.95
C GLU A 105 24.42 -26.17 5.83
N LEU A 106 24.93 -26.79 4.76
CA LEU A 106 24.14 -27.20 3.59
C LEU A 106 22.89 -28.01 3.96
N GLU A 107 22.99 -28.90 4.96
CA GLU A 107 21.86 -29.72 5.41
C GLU A 107 20.76 -28.90 6.09
N THR A 108 21.12 -27.83 6.79
CA THR A 108 20.12 -26.91 7.37
C THR A 108 19.40 -26.14 6.27
N MET A 109 20.13 -25.66 5.25
CA MET A 109 19.55 -24.98 4.09
C MET A 109 18.58 -25.90 3.31
N LYS A 110 18.93 -27.17 3.10
CA LYS A 110 18.04 -28.15 2.43
C LYS A 110 16.74 -28.34 3.21
N LYS A 111 16.82 -28.48 4.54
CA LYS A 111 15.64 -28.62 5.41
C LYS A 111 14.74 -27.38 5.34
N GLU A 112 15.33 -26.19 5.37
CA GLU A 112 14.58 -24.94 5.23
C GLU A 112 13.91 -24.81 3.87
N LEU A 113 14.61 -25.19 2.80
CA LEU A 113 14.08 -25.16 1.44
C LEU A 113 12.87 -26.09 1.31
N HIS A 114 12.98 -27.34 1.78
CA HIS A 114 11.83 -28.26 1.81
C HIS A 114 10.66 -27.75 2.66
N ARG A 115 10.95 -27.06 3.78
CA ARG A 115 9.90 -26.42 4.57
C ARG A 115 9.18 -25.32 3.78
N ILE A 116 9.91 -24.49 3.05
CA ILE A 116 9.34 -23.42 2.22
C ILE A 116 8.53 -24.00 1.06
N GLU A 117 9.03 -25.05 0.40
CA GLU A 117 8.32 -25.73 -0.70
C GLU A 117 7.01 -26.34 -0.22
N SER A 118 7.02 -27.04 0.91
CA SER A 118 5.81 -27.65 1.47
C SER A 118 4.76 -26.61 1.89
N GLN A 119 5.20 -25.47 2.47
CA GLN A 119 4.31 -24.36 2.78
C GLN A 119 3.68 -23.75 1.52
N LYS A 120 4.50 -23.46 0.50
CA LYS A 120 4.01 -22.93 -0.79
C LYS A 120 3.01 -23.88 -1.44
N ALA A 121 3.30 -25.18 -1.48
CA ALA A 121 2.40 -26.18 -2.03
C ALA A 121 1.06 -26.24 -1.28
N SER A 122 1.09 -26.13 0.06
CA SER A 122 -0.12 -26.05 0.88
C SER A 122 -0.94 -24.80 0.58
N ASP A 123 -0.31 -23.64 0.49
CA ASP A 123 -0.98 -22.37 0.20
C ASP A 123 -1.59 -22.35 -1.20
N GLU A 124 -0.88 -22.88 -2.20
CA GLU A 124 -1.38 -23.07 -3.55
C GLU A 124 -2.60 -24.01 -3.58
N ALA A 125 -2.54 -25.13 -2.84
CA ALA A 125 -3.67 -26.04 -2.73
C ALA A 125 -4.88 -25.38 -2.06
N MET A 126 -4.69 -24.59 -1.01
CA MET A 126 -5.77 -23.82 -0.37
C MET A 126 -6.36 -22.79 -1.34
N ARG A 127 -5.52 -22.05 -2.06
CA ARG A 127 -5.96 -21.08 -3.06
C ARG A 127 -6.74 -21.74 -4.18
N GLN A 128 -6.29 -22.88 -4.69
CA GLN A 128 -7.00 -23.65 -5.71
C GLN A 128 -8.37 -24.12 -5.21
N LYS A 129 -8.45 -24.61 -3.97
CA LYS A 129 -9.74 -24.98 -3.34
C LYS A 129 -10.70 -23.79 -3.25
N GLN A 130 -10.20 -22.61 -2.85
CA GLN A 130 -11.00 -21.38 -2.79
C GLN A 130 -11.50 -20.96 -4.18
N ILE A 131 -10.63 -21.00 -5.20
CA ILE A 131 -11.01 -20.72 -6.59
C ILE A 131 -12.06 -21.72 -7.06
N ALA A 132 -11.87 -23.01 -6.82
CA ALA A 132 -12.83 -24.04 -7.21
C ALA A 132 -14.20 -23.83 -6.54
N ALA A 133 -14.23 -23.50 -5.25
CA ALA A 133 -15.45 -23.19 -4.53
C ALA A 133 -16.15 -21.94 -5.10
N ALA A 134 -15.41 -20.87 -5.42
CA ALA A 134 -15.96 -19.68 -6.05
C ALA A 134 -16.51 -19.98 -7.45
N MET A 135 -15.77 -20.76 -8.25
CA MET A 135 -16.18 -21.17 -9.60
C MET A 135 -17.43 -22.04 -9.57
N SER A 136 -17.61 -22.91 -8.57
CA SER A 136 -18.84 -23.70 -8.42
C SER A 136 -20.09 -22.82 -8.14
N GLN A 137 -19.91 -21.67 -7.50
CA GLN A 137 -20.99 -20.73 -7.21
C GLN A 137 -21.26 -19.75 -8.36
N MET A 138 -20.29 -19.58 -9.26
CA MET A 138 -20.34 -18.62 -10.37
C MET A 138 -21.57 -18.80 -11.28
N PRO A 139 -22.00 -20.01 -11.69
CA PRO A 139 -23.20 -20.19 -12.50
C PRO A 139 -24.48 -19.65 -11.83
N LYS A 140 -24.62 -19.88 -10.52
CA LYS A 140 -25.75 -19.35 -9.73
C LYS A 140 -25.73 -17.82 -9.73
N TRP A 141 -24.57 -17.22 -9.50
CA TRP A 141 -24.43 -15.75 -9.52
C TRP A 141 -24.68 -15.17 -10.91
N MET A 142 -24.21 -15.84 -11.96
CA MET A 142 -24.50 -15.46 -13.34
C MET A 142 -25.98 -15.52 -13.66
N ASN A 143 -26.71 -16.54 -13.20
CA ASN A 143 -28.16 -16.63 -13.40
C ASN A 143 -28.92 -15.53 -12.65
N ILE A 144 -28.51 -15.22 -11.42
CA ILE A 144 -29.06 -14.09 -10.65
C ILE A 144 -28.78 -12.77 -11.38
N TYR A 145 -27.59 -12.61 -11.95
CA TYR A 145 -27.22 -11.40 -12.68
C TYR A 145 -28.00 -11.27 -13.99
N LYS A 146 -28.11 -12.35 -14.79
CA LYS A 146 -28.89 -12.38 -16.04
C LYS A 146 -30.40 -12.18 -15.80
N GLY A 147 -30.93 -12.69 -14.69
CA GLY A 147 -32.33 -12.51 -14.29
C GLY A 147 -32.64 -11.10 -13.75
N LYS A 148 -31.63 -10.32 -13.39
CA LYS A 148 -31.76 -8.89 -13.06
C LYS A 148 -31.51 -8.06 -14.33
N THR A 149 -32.57 -7.86 -15.11
CA THR A 149 -32.68 -6.94 -16.25
C THR A 149 -32.14 -5.53 -15.98
N PRO A 150 -31.95 -4.75 -17.07
CA PRO A 150 -30.65 -4.43 -17.66
C PRO A 150 -29.81 -3.52 -16.73
N VAL A 151 -28.59 -3.20 -17.14
CA VAL A 151 -27.81 -2.10 -16.56
C VAL A 151 -28.76 -0.90 -16.40
N LYS A 152 -29.15 -0.57 -15.15
CA LYS A 152 -29.72 0.75 -14.88
C LYS A 152 -28.67 1.70 -15.38
N ASP A 153 -28.95 2.43 -16.47
CA ASP A 153 -28.10 3.51 -16.94
C ASP A 153 -27.63 4.26 -15.70
N ARG A 154 -26.31 4.31 -15.52
CA ARG A 154 -25.64 4.98 -14.41
C ARG A 154 -26.02 6.45 -14.48
N THR A 155 -27.20 6.78 -13.99
CA THR A 155 -27.62 8.14 -13.71
C THR A 155 -26.77 8.54 -12.52
N PRO A 156 -25.83 9.48 -12.67
CA PRO A 156 -25.02 9.93 -11.54
C PRO A 156 -25.97 10.34 -10.41
N GLY A 157 -25.62 10.04 -9.15
CA GLY A 157 -26.54 10.19 -8.01
C GLY A 157 -27.19 11.57 -7.89
N ILE A 158 -26.56 12.60 -8.46
CA ILE A 158 -27.07 13.97 -8.61
C ILE A 158 -28.38 13.99 -9.44
N ARG A 159 -28.45 13.29 -10.57
CA ARG A 159 -29.66 13.23 -11.43
C ARG A 159 -30.76 12.36 -10.84
N GLN A 160 -30.44 11.37 -9.99
CA GLN A 160 -31.46 10.54 -9.34
C GLN A 160 -32.30 11.36 -8.35
N LYS A 161 -31.68 12.28 -7.60
CA LYS A 161 -32.40 13.19 -6.69
C LYS A 161 -33.36 14.09 -7.46
N LEU A 162 -32.90 14.68 -8.56
CA LEU A 162 -33.73 15.54 -9.42
C LEU A 162 -34.91 14.80 -10.06
N ILE A 163 -34.73 13.53 -10.44
CA ILE A 163 -35.82 12.69 -10.97
C ILE A 163 -36.83 12.35 -9.88
N LEU A 164 -36.38 12.12 -8.63
CA LEU A 164 -37.25 11.87 -7.48
C LEU A 164 -37.99 13.13 -7.03
N GLU A 165 -37.34 14.29 -7.03
CA GLU A 165 -37.94 15.58 -6.68
C GLU A 165 -39.00 16.02 -7.71
N LYS A 166 -38.73 15.86 -9.01
CA LYS A 166 -39.74 16.09 -10.07
C LYS A 166 -40.94 15.15 -9.97
N LYS A 167 -40.77 13.95 -9.40
CA LYS A 167 -41.89 13.03 -9.15
C LYS A 167 -42.69 13.39 -7.89
N LYS A 168 -42.10 14.11 -6.93
CA LYS A 168 -42.74 14.49 -5.66
C LYS A 168 -43.48 15.82 -5.72
N SER A 169 -43.22 16.68 -6.71
CA SER A 169 -43.74 18.07 -6.73
C SER A 169 -45.26 18.24 -6.84
N ASN A 170 -46.04 17.17 -7.01
CA ASN A 170 -47.51 17.26 -7.12
C ASN A 170 -48.26 16.69 -5.90
N ALA A 171 -47.57 16.25 -4.84
CA ALA A 171 -48.21 15.57 -3.70
C ALA A 171 -48.22 16.37 -2.37
N ASP A 172 -47.40 17.41 -2.20
CA ASP A 172 -47.12 18.00 -0.87
C ASP A 172 -47.69 19.41 -0.62
N TYR A 173 -48.88 19.70 -1.15
CA TYR A 173 -49.73 20.77 -0.56
C TYR A 173 -51.06 20.16 -0.13
N VAL A 174 -51.01 19.32 0.92
CA VAL A 174 -52.19 19.01 1.72
C VAL A 174 -52.26 20.07 2.81
N VAL A 175 -53.11 21.08 2.60
CA VAL A 175 -53.43 22.10 3.62
C VAL A 175 -54.16 21.37 4.76
N GLN A 176 -53.50 21.24 5.92
CA GLN A 176 -53.93 20.38 7.04
C GLN A 176 -55.24 20.81 7.74
N SER A 177 -55.87 21.91 7.31
CA SER A 177 -57.06 22.48 7.96
C SER A 177 -58.28 22.61 7.05
N LEU A 178 -58.26 22.03 5.85
CA LEU A 178 -59.43 22.08 4.95
C LEU A 178 -60.57 21.27 5.53
N THR A 179 -61.76 21.86 5.60
CA THR A 179 -62.98 21.11 5.90
C THR A 179 -63.23 20.08 4.78
N ASN A 180 -63.96 19.00 5.09
CA ASN A 180 -64.22 17.92 4.12
C ASN A 180 -64.88 18.42 2.81
N GLU A 181 -65.54 19.58 2.84
CA GLU A 181 -66.17 20.19 1.66
C GLU A 181 -65.12 20.96 0.83
N GLU A 182 -64.25 21.74 1.47
CA GLU A 182 -63.18 22.49 0.82
C GLU A 182 -62.10 21.58 0.23
N ALA A 183 -61.82 20.44 0.87
CA ALA A 183 -60.89 19.44 0.35
C ALA A 183 -61.39 18.82 -0.97
N ILE A 184 -62.71 18.64 -1.12
CA ILE A 184 -63.31 18.13 -2.35
C ILE A 184 -63.28 19.19 -3.45
N ILE A 185 -63.57 20.45 -3.10
CA ILE A 185 -63.50 21.59 -4.01
C ILE A 185 -62.06 21.74 -4.56
N ASP A 186 -61.05 21.62 -3.72
CA ASP A 186 -59.64 21.72 -4.14
C ASP A 186 -59.21 20.52 -5.02
N LEU A 187 -59.60 19.30 -4.66
CA LEU A 187 -59.31 18.09 -5.46
C LEU A 187 -59.95 18.12 -6.85
N VAL A 188 -61.19 18.63 -6.94
CA VAL A 188 -61.94 18.68 -8.19
C VAL A 188 -61.54 19.91 -9.01
N GLY A 189 -61.28 21.05 -8.36
CA GLY A 189 -60.86 22.30 -9.01
C GLY A 189 -59.47 22.21 -9.67
N LYS A 190 -58.64 21.26 -9.21
CA LYS A 190 -57.37 20.90 -9.87
C LYS A 190 -57.56 20.20 -11.22
N LYS A 191 -58.71 19.55 -11.45
CA LYS A 191 -58.96 18.70 -12.62
C LYS A 191 -60.02 19.27 -13.58
N LEU A 192 -60.94 20.05 -13.06
CA LEU A 192 -62.08 20.61 -13.79
C LEU A 192 -62.17 22.11 -13.50
N ASP A 193 -62.46 22.92 -14.53
CA ASP A 193 -62.66 24.35 -14.36
C ASP A 193 -63.86 24.60 -13.41
N PRO A 194 -63.69 25.38 -12.32
CA PRO A 194 -64.76 25.67 -11.37
C PRO A 194 -65.99 26.36 -11.99
N ARG A 195 -65.87 26.97 -13.17
CA ARG A 195 -67.00 27.57 -13.89
C ARG A 195 -67.75 26.59 -14.78
N SER A 196 -67.16 25.42 -15.05
CA SER A 196 -67.76 24.39 -15.90
C SER A 196 -69.03 23.79 -15.28
N MET A 197 -69.97 23.36 -16.13
CA MET A 197 -71.19 22.70 -15.67
C MET A 197 -70.91 21.32 -15.06
N GLU A 198 -69.89 20.63 -15.56
CA GLU A 198 -69.44 19.33 -15.03
C GLU A 198 -68.93 19.46 -13.60
N TYR A 199 -68.16 20.51 -13.30
CA TYR A 199 -67.70 20.80 -11.95
C TYR A 199 -68.88 20.99 -10.98
N LYS A 200 -69.87 21.81 -11.36
CA LYS A 200 -71.05 22.07 -10.53
C LYS A 200 -71.86 20.81 -10.26
N GLN A 201 -72.05 19.96 -11.27
CA GLN A 201 -72.76 18.69 -11.12
C GLN A 201 -72.01 17.72 -10.21
N TYR A 202 -70.69 17.63 -10.36
CA TYR A 202 -69.85 16.73 -9.58
C TYR A 202 -69.80 17.13 -8.10
N VAL A 203 -69.61 18.42 -7.80
CA VAL A 203 -69.62 18.94 -6.43
C VAL A 203 -71.00 18.73 -5.78
N ALA A 204 -72.10 18.99 -6.51
CA ALA A 204 -73.45 18.76 -6.00
C ALA A 204 -73.71 17.29 -5.66
N LYS A 205 -73.25 16.35 -6.50
CA LYS A 205 -73.36 14.90 -6.25
C LYS A 205 -72.58 14.48 -5.01
N MET A 206 -71.34 14.96 -4.86
CA MET A 206 -70.51 14.66 -3.69
C MET A 206 -71.10 15.21 -2.38
N GLN A 207 -71.67 16.42 -2.41
CA GLN A 207 -72.37 16.99 -1.25
C GLN A 207 -73.62 16.19 -0.88
N LEU A 208 -74.37 15.69 -1.87
CA LEU A 208 -75.54 14.84 -1.66
C LEU A 208 -75.16 13.50 -1.01
N ASP A 209 -74.09 12.87 -1.51
CA ASP A 209 -73.57 11.62 -0.96
C ASP A 209 -73.08 11.78 0.48
N GLN A 210 -72.41 12.89 0.81
CA GLN A 210 -72.05 13.20 2.20
C GLN A 210 -73.27 13.39 3.11
N LYS A 211 -74.31 14.09 2.65
CA LYS A 211 -75.57 14.24 3.41
C LYS A 211 -76.24 12.88 3.65
N ASN A 212 -76.26 12.01 2.64
CA ASN A 212 -76.83 10.67 2.76
C ASN A 212 -76.01 9.78 3.70
N GLN A 213 -74.68 9.87 3.68
CA GLN A 213 -73.82 9.18 4.64
C GLN A 213 -74.03 9.68 6.08
N LYS A 214 -74.15 10.99 6.30
CA LYS A 214 -74.47 11.55 7.62
C LYS A 214 -75.82 11.05 8.13
N LYS A 215 -76.85 11.00 7.28
CA LYS A 215 -78.17 10.43 7.61
C LYS A 215 -78.10 8.94 7.96
N ARG A 216 -77.35 8.13 7.17
CA ARG A 216 -77.14 6.70 7.46
C ARG A 216 -76.42 6.48 8.78
N LYS A 217 -75.36 7.25 9.06
CA LYS A 217 -74.64 7.20 10.34
C LYS A 217 -75.52 7.61 11.52
N ALA A 218 -76.35 8.63 11.37
CA ALA A 218 -77.31 9.04 12.39
C ALA A 218 -78.40 7.97 12.63
N ALA A 219 -78.89 7.30 11.59
CA ALA A 219 -79.85 6.21 11.70
C ALA A 219 -79.25 4.96 12.39
N LEU A 220 -77.99 4.63 12.08
CA LEU A 220 -77.24 3.57 12.76
C LEU A 220 -77.03 3.90 14.25
N LYS A 221 -76.71 5.16 14.58
CA LYS A 221 -76.53 5.60 15.98
C LYS A 221 -77.85 5.54 16.77
N LYS A 222 -79.00 5.85 16.14
CA LYS A 222 -80.32 5.67 16.76
C LYS A 222 -80.69 4.20 16.98
N ARG A 223 -80.31 3.30 16.07
CA ARG A 223 -80.53 1.85 16.21
C ARG A 223 -79.64 1.19 17.27
N GLY A 224 -78.42 1.70 17.47
CA GLY A 224 -77.52 1.21 18.51
C GLY A 224 -77.86 1.69 19.92
N GLN A 225 -78.71 2.71 20.06
CA GLN A 225 -79.21 3.17 21.37
C GLN A 225 -80.50 2.45 21.80
N SER A 226 -81.26 1.85 20.88
CA SER A 226 -82.49 1.12 21.19
C SER A 226 -82.29 -0.36 21.53
N THR A 227 -81.04 -0.82 21.66
CA THR A 227 -80.69 -2.22 21.96
C THR A 227 -79.96 -2.38 23.30
N VAL A 228 -79.98 -1.35 24.15
CA VAL A 228 -79.29 -1.33 25.46
C VAL A 228 -80.28 -1.16 26.63
N GLU A 229 -81.59 -1.02 26.36
CA GLU A 229 -82.65 -1.08 27.37
C GLU A 229 -83.56 -2.28 27.06
N ASP A 230 -83.16 -3.46 27.51
CA ASP A 230 -84.00 -4.60 27.94
C ASP A 230 -83.12 -5.60 28.71
#